data_AF-A0A429ZQ46-F1
#
_entry.id   AF-A0A429ZQ46-F1
#
_cell.length_a   1.000
_cell.length_b   1.000
_cell.length_c   1.000
_cell.angle_alpha   90.00
_cell.angle_beta   90.00
_cell.angle_gamma   90.00
#
_symmetry.space_group_name_H-M   'P 1'
#
loop_
_entity.id
_entity.type
_entity.pdbx_description
1 polymer ?
#
loop_
_entity_poly.entity_id
_entity_poly.type
_entity_poly.pdbx_seq_one_letter_code
_entity_poly.pdbx_strand_id
1 'polypeptide(L)'
;MVLDSSVEAKNKNSITSIAQKRYSFEEQRSITNEFLNWAGERAEIGGMAVNGAYFTHGASGRGDWYAKTTEGQHILVQRQDPSISIDDSIYLVHAVGGVVFYYSEFGTTGLTDEINDSENTPGLAIGFSQVANTDKPIVKYLLADNGVVYEYNSNVAFSDGFYVTDDEGNFDYWPDEQKPFKVSEDRDAQEKLLKILSDYN
;
A
#
# COMPACT_ATOMS: atom_id res chain seq x y z
N MET A 1 27.98 -1.28 -49.11
CA MET A 1 28.36 -0.91 -47.73
C MET A 1 27.93 0.54 -47.59
N VAL A 2 26.78 0.83 -46.99
CA VAL A 2 26.55 0.81 -45.54
C VAL A 2 25.15 0.26 -45.24
N LEU A 3 25.07 -0.68 -44.31
CA LEU A 3 23.83 -1.11 -43.67
C LEU A 3 23.47 -0.04 -42.64
N ASP A 4 22.29 0.57 -42.78
CA ASP A 4 21.76 1.49 -41.78
C ASP A 4 21.18 0.67 -40.62
N SER A 5 21.73 0.91 -39.43
CA SER A 5 21.40 0.24 -38.19
C SER A 5 20.99 1.29 -37.18
N SER A 6 19.71 1.36 -36.83
CA SER A 6 19.26 1.60 -35.46
C SER A 6 17.74 1.55 -35.38
N VAL A 7 17.26 0.38 -34.99
CA VAL A 7 15.99 0.22 -34.29
C VAL A 7 16.18 0.82 -32.91
N GLU A 8 15.48 1.90 -32.58
CA GLU A 8 15.29 2.32 -31.18
C GLU A 8 13.83 2.15 -30.79
N ALA A 9 13.61 1.11 -29.99
CA ALA A 9 12.35 0.76 -29.37
C ALA A 9 11.97 1.83 -28.33
N LYS A 10 10.85 2.52 -28.55
CA LYS A 10 10.13 3.25 -27.50
C LYS A 10 9.12 2.30 -26.85
N ASN A 11 9.54 1.63 -25.78
CA ASN A 11 8.60 0.99 -24.86
C ASN A 11 8.52 1.85 -23.58
N LYS A 12 7.74 2.94 -23.64
CA LYS A 12 7.26 3.61 -22.43
C LYS A 12 5.93 2.96 -22.09
N ASN A 13 5.95 2.06 -21.10
CA ASN A 13 4.74 1.55 -20.47
C ASN A 13 4.02 2.71 -19.79
N SER A 14 3.04 3.30 -20.47
CA SER A 14 2.11 4.22 -19.84
C SER A 14 1.13 3.40 -19.01
N ILE A 15 1.26 3.46 -17.68
CA ILE A 15 0.23 2.97 -16.77
C ILE A 15 -1.00 3.86 -16.98
N THR A 16 -2.12 3.26 -17.36
CA THR A 16 -3.37 3.99 -17.61
C THR A 16 -4.04 4.31 -16.27
N SER A 17 -3.77 5.48 -15.70
CA SER A 17 -4.49 5.95 -14.51
C SER A 17 -5.94 6.33 -14.85
N ILE A 18 -6.87 6.08 -13.94
CA ILE A 18 -8.27 6.51 -14.07
C ILE A 18 -8.51 7.86 -13.40
N ALA A 19 -9.65 8.49 -13.71
CA ALA A 19 -10.09 9.68 -12.99
C ALA A 19 -10.32 9.33 -11.51
N GLN A 20 -9.78 10.16 -10.62
CA GLN A 20 -9.91 9.95 -9.17
C GLN A 20 -11.37 10.05 -8.74
N LYS A 21 -11.80 9.11 -7.90
CA LYS A 21 -13.12 9.10 -7.27
C LYS A 21 -12.95 8.98 -5.75
N ARG A 22 -13.76 9.73 -4.99
CA ARG A 22 -13.88 9.49 -3.55
C ARG A 22 -14.82 8.33 -3.28
N TYR A 23 -14.24 7.21 -2.87
CA TYR A 23 -14.99 6.03 -2.46
C TYR A 23 -15.48 6.17 -1.02
N SER A 24 -16.72 5.75 -0.78
CA SER A 24 -17.25 5.56 0.56
C SER A 24 -16.50 4.45 1.32
N PHE A 25 -16.66 4.39 2.64
CA PHE A 25 -16.01 3.35 3.45
C PHE A 25 -16.38 1.92 3.01
N GLU A 26 -17.64 1.67 2.68
CA GLU A 26 -18.09 0.34 2.23
C GLU A 26 -17.53 -0.01 0.84
N GLU A 27 -17.40 0.97 -0.06
CA GLU A 27 -16.73 0.77 -1.36
C GLU A 27 -15.24 0.47 -1.15
N GLN A 28 -14.54 1.25 -0.33
CA GLN A 28 -13.12 1.02 0.00
C GLN A 28 -12.89 -0.38 0.56
N ARG A 29 -13.73 -0.80 1.50
CA ARG A 29 -13.70 -2.16 2.07
C ARG A 29 -13.95 -3.23 1.01
N SER A 30 -14.92 -3.03 0.14
CA SER A 30 -15.26 -4.00 -0.92
C SER A 30 -14.13 -4.12 -1.95
N ILE A 31 -13.60 -2.99 -2.43
CA ILE A 31 -12.45 -2.94 -3.34
C ILE A 31 -11.23 -3.63 -2.71
N THR A 32 -10.94 -3.33 -1.44
CA THR A 32 -9.82 -3.94 -0.72
C THR A 32 -9.98 -5.45 -0.60
N ASN A 33 -11.17 -5.93 -0.25
CA ASN A 33 -11.45 -7.36 -0.14
C ASN A 33 -11.34 -8.09 -1.49
N GLU A 34 -11.84 -7.49 -2.57
CA GLU A 34 -11.70 -8.05 -3.91
C GLU A 34 -10.24 -8.14 -4.36
N PHE A 35 -9.45 -7.11 -4.06
CA PHE A 35 -8.02 -7.12 -4.34
C PHE A 35 -7.29 -8.16 -3.46
N LEU A 36 -7.61 -8.22 -2.17
CA LEU A 36 -7.02 -9.16 -1.21
C LEU A 36 -7.30 -10.62 -1.59
N ASN A 37 -8.52 -10.95 -2.02
CA ASN A 37 -8.86 -12.29 -2.48
C ASN A 37 -8.03 -12.70 -3.71
N TRP A 38 -7.88 -11.80 -4.68
CA TRP A 38 -7.00 -12.03 -5.83
C TRP A 38 -5.53 -12.16 -5.42
N ALA A 39 -5.07 -11.30 -4.50
CA ALA A 39 -3.71 -11.36 -3.97
C ALA A 39 -3.44 -12.67 -3.24
N GLY A 40 -4.45 -13.28 -2.61
CA GLY A 40 -4.38 -14.59 -1.97
C GLY A 40 -3.88 -15.68 -2.90
N GLU A 41 -4.46 -15.79 -4.10
CA GLU A 41 -4.04 -16.78 -5.11
C GLU A 41 -2.56 -16.56 -5.52
N ARG A 42 -2.15 -15.29 -5.65
CA ARG A 42 -0.77 -14.92 -6.02
C ARG A 42 0.21 -15.22 -4.90
N ALA A 43 -0.18 -14.96 -3.66
CA ALA A 43 0.61 -15.25 -2.47
C ALA A 43 0.86 -16.76 -2.35
N GLU A 44 -0.16 -17.59 -2.58
CA GLU A 44 -0.01 -19.05 -2.59
C GLU A 44 1.01 -19.53 -3.63
N ILE A 45 0.93 -19.01 -4.87
CA ILE A 45 1.90 -19.31 -5.93
C ILE A 45 3.33 -18.87 -5.55
N GLY A 46 3.46 -17.71 -4.91
CA GLY A 46 4.75 -17.15 -4.47
C GLY A 46 5.30 -17.76 -3.18
N GLY A 47 4.56 -18.66 -2.54
CA GLY A 47 4.92 -19.22 -1.22
C GLY A 47 4.90 -18.17 -0.10
N MET A 48 4.08 -17.13 -0.24
CA MET A 48 3.87 -16.06 0.74
C MET A 48 2.48 -16.16 1.34
N ALA A 49 2.31 -15.61 2.53
CA ALA A 49 1.04 -15.28 3.13
C ALA A 49 0.64 -13.85 2.75
N VAL A 50 -0.67 -13.56 2.72
CA VAL A 50 -1.21 -12.21 2.52
C VAL A 50 -2.36 -11.89 3.48
N ASN A 51 -2.42 -10.66 3.95
CA ASN A 51 -3.48 -10.14 4.81
C ASN A 51 -3.81 -8.67 4.48
N GLY A 52 -4.97 -8.18 4.92
CA GLY A 52 -5.41 -6.79 4.77
C GLY A 52 -4.86 -5.81 5.82
N ALA A 53 -4.06 -6.25 6.80
CA ALA A 53 -3.48 -5.42 7.86
C ALA A 53 -2.24 -4.62 7.39
N TYR A 54 -2.36 -3.92 6.26
CA TYR A 54 -1.26 -3.18 5.64
C TYR A 54 -0.83 -1.93 6.44
N PHE A 55 -1.76 -1.36 7.20
CA PHE A 55 -1.58 -0.15 7.97
C PHE A 55 -2.31 -0.26 9.31
N THR A 56 -1.58 0.01 10.39
CA THR A 56 -2.15 0.33 11.68
C THR A 56 -1.15 1.16 12.48
N HIS A 57 -1.65 1.90 13.45
CA HIS A 57 -0.86 2.80 14.27
C HIS A 57 -1.40 2.83 15.71
N GLY A 58 -0.52 3.21 16.64
CA GLY A 58 -0.93 3.52 18.01
C GLY A 58 -1.63 4.87 18.12
N ALA A 59 -1.81 5.35 19.36
CA ALA A 59 -2.33 6.69 19.57
C ALA A 59 -1.47 7.74 18.84
N SER A 60 -2.11 8.58 18.04
CA SER A 60 -1.51 9.69 17.31
C SER A 60 -2.21 11.00 17.69
N GLY A 61 -1.63 12.13 17.25
CA GLY A 61 -2.28 13.43 17.31
C GLY A 61 -3.47 13.53 16.35
N ARG A 62 -3.81 14.76 15.98
CA ARG A 62 -4.95 15.08 15.10
C ARG A 62 -4.58 15.07 13.61
N GLY A 63 -3.28 15.03 13.30
CA GLY A 63 -2.77 15.03 11.94
C GLY A 63 -3.14 13.79 11.14
N ASP A 64 -3.17 13.96 9.82
CA ASP A 64 -3.47 12.92 8.84
C ASP A 64 -2.33 11.93 8.72
N TRP A 65 -2.68 10.65 8.56
CA TRP A 65 -1.71 9.65 8.16
C TRP A 65 -1.55 9.64 6.66
N TYR A 66 -0.31 9.70 6.21
CA TYR A 66 0.05 9.75 4.82
C TYR A 66 1.23 8.82 4.52
N ALA A 67 1.33 8.44 3.25
CA ALA A 67 2.53 7.83 2.66
C ALA A 67 3.20 8.85 1.72
N LYS A 68 4.52 8.75 1.56
CA LYS A 68 5.28 9.58 0.63
C LYS A 68 5.74 8.76 -0.57
N THR A 69 5.68 9.32 -1.78
CA THR A 69 6.21 8.68 -2.99
C THR A 69 7.70 9.00 -3.21
N THR A 70 8.37 8.26 -4.09
CA THR A 70 9.77 8.50 -4.48
C THR A 70 10.01 9.89 -5.06
N GLU A 71 8.96 10.49 -5.64
CA GLU A 71 8.93 11.83 -6.22
C GLU A 71 8.62 12.91 -5.19
N GLY A 72 8.40 12.52 -3.92
CA GLY A 72 8.12 13.41 -2.81
C GLY A 72 6.67 13.86 -2.69
N GLN A 73 5.74 13.20 -3.40
CA GLN A 73 4.31 13.48 -3.33
C GLN A 73 3.66 12.71 -2.17
N HIS A 74 2.49 13.14 -1.70
CA HIS A 74 1.81 12.53 -0.56
C HIS A 74 0.56 11.77 -0.98
N ILE A 75 0.37 10.58 -0.42
CA ILE A 75 -0.84 9.77 -0.55
C ILE A 75 -1.55 9.83 0.79
N LEU A 76 -2.79 10.33 0.84
CA LEU A 76 -3.57 10.33 2.07
C LEU A 76 -4.01 8.89 2.38
N VAL A 77 -3.65 8.38 3.55
CA VAL A 77 -4.00 7.03 4.01
C VAL A 77 -5.19 7.07 4.96
N GLN A 78 -5.21 8.05 5.87
CA GLN A 78 -6.33 8.26 6.78
C GLN A 78 -6.45 9.74 7.16
N ARG A 79 -7.66 10.28 6.97
CA ARG A 79 -8.05 11.57 7.56
C ARG A 79 -8.36 11.36 9.03
N GLN A 80 -7.53 11.91 9.91
CA GLN A 80 -7.61 11.63 11.35
C GLN A 80 -8.65 12.53 12.04
N ASP A 81 -8.55 13.84 11.83
CA ASP A 81 -9.53 14.81 12.33
C ASP A 81 -10.18 15.56 11.15
N PRO A 82 -11.44 15.24 10.81
CA PRO A 82 -12.14 15.91 9.71
C PRO A 82 -12.45 17.39 9.99
N SER A 83 -12.26 17.88 11.21
CA SER A 83 -12.42 19.30 11.55
C SER A 83 -11.20 20.16 11.18
N ILE A 84 -10.03 19.54 10.95
CA ILE A 84 -8.85 20.25 10.45
C ILE A 84 -9.02 20.46 8.94
N SER A 85 -9.15 21.73 8.55
CA SER A 85 -9.29 22.11 7.14
C SER A 85 -7.95 22.06 6.44
N ILE A 86 -7.63 20.89 5.92
CA ILE A 86 -6.45 20.66 5.09
C ILE A 86 -6.88 20.72 3.61
N ASP A 87 -6.16 21.50 2.79
CA ASP A 87 -6.40 21.56 1.35
C ASP A 87 -6.11 20.19 0.72
N ASP A 88 -7.12 19.61 0.10
CA ASP A 88 -7.03 18.27 -0.46
C ASP A 88 -6.03 18.15 -1.62
N SER A 89 -5.72 19.27 -2.27
CA SER A 89 -4.77 19.33 -3.40
C SER A 89 -3.32 19.06 -3.01
N ILE A 90 -3.00 19.04 -1.71
CA ILE A 90 -1.67 18.63 -1.22
C ILE A 90 -1.41 17.14 -1.42
N TYR A 91 -2.48 16.33 -1.53
CA TYR A 91 -2.41 14.91 -1.74
C TYR A 91 -2.48 14.61 -3.24
N LEU A 92 -1.57 13.75 -3.70
CA LEU A 92 -1.56 13.24 -5.07
C LEU A 92 -2.82 12.41 -5.33
N VAL A 93 -3.17 11.56 -4.36
CA VAL A 93 -4.21 10.54 -4.39
C VAL A 93 -4.61 10.11 -2.99
N HIS A 94 -5.70 9.34 -2.89
CA HIS A 94 -6.16 8.72 -1.66
C HIS A 94 -5.96 7.22 -1.69
N ALA A 95 -5.54 6.65 -0.57
CA ALA A 95 -5.59 5.22 -0.37
C ALA A 95 -7.06 4.76 -0.33
N VAL A 96 -7.37 3.76 -1.15
CA VAL A 96 -8.60 2.98 -1.10
C VAL A 96 -8.46 1.82 -0.11
N GLY A 97 -7.23 1.35 0.08
CA GLY A 97 -6.88 0.29 1.01
C GLY A 97 -5.49 -0.25 0.73
N GLY A 98 -5.23 -1.49 1.16
CA GLY A 98 -3.93 -2.10 0.99
C GLY A 98 -3.89 -3.55 1.43
N VAL A 99 -2.80 -4.21 1.10
CA VAL A 99 -2.49 -5.58 1.51
C VAL A 99 -1.02 -5.69 1.91
N VAL A 100 -0.70 -6.70 2.70
CA VAL A 100 0.68 -7.01 3.08
C VAL A 100 0.99 -8.46 2.81
N PHE A 101 2.10 -8.69 2.13
CA PHE A 101 2.66 -10.00 1.85
C PHE A 101 3.86 -10.24 2.76
N TYR A 102 3.99 -11.46 3.26
CA TYR A 102 5.14 -11.88 4.04
C TYR A 102 5.33 -13.39 3.91
N TYR A 103 6.52 -13.89 4.23
CA TYR A 103 6.72 -15.33 4.40
C TYR A 103 6.36 -15.71 5.83
N SER A 104 5.39 -16.60 6.04
CA SER A 104 4.95 -16.97 7.38
C SER A 104 6.00 -17.82 8.12
N GLU A 105 6.23 -17.56 9.41
CA GLU A 105 7.03 -18.44 10.29
C GLU A 105 6.35 -19.79 10.54
N PHE A 106 5.03 -19.88 10.31
CA PHE A 106 4.26 -21.12 10.45
C PHE A 106 4.16 -21.92 9.14
N GLY A 107 4.73 -21.40 8.05
CA GLY A 107 4.68 -22.02 6.73
C GLY A 107 3.37 -21.82 5.98
N THR A 108 2.47 -20.97 6.48
CA THR A 108 1.21 -20.63 5.81
C THR A 108 1.46 -19.81 4.53
N THR A 109 0.65 -20.09 3.52
CA THR A 109 0.65 -19.40 2.23
C THR A 109 -0.76 -19.04 1.82
N GLY A 110 -0.90 -18.04 0.95
CA GLY A 110 -2.20 -17.54 0.52
C GLY A 110 -2.83 -16.58 1.52
N LEU A 111 -4.15 -16.41 1.41
CA LEU A 111 -4.91 -15.56 2.33
C LEU A 111 -4.86 -16.14 3.75
N THR A 112 -4.48 -15.33 4.72
CA THR A 112 -4.35 -15.75 6.12
C THR A 112 -4.90 -14.71 7.09
N ASP A 113 -5.22 -15.15 8.30
CA ASP A 113 -5.58 -14.29 9.43
C ASP A 113 -4.62 -14.44 10.63
N GLU A 114 -3.45 -15.07 10.43
CA GLU A 114 -2.44 -15.30 11.48
C GLU A 114 -2.08 -14.03 12.27
N ILE A 115 -2.04 -12.88 11.59
CA ILE A 115 -1.75 -11.59 12.22
C ILE A 115 -2.86 -11.09 13.17
N ASN A 116 -4.10 -11.54 12.98
CA ASN A 116 -5.23 -11.17 13.82
C ASN A 116 -5.58 -12.28 14.83
N ASP A 117 -4.91 -13.43 14.74
CA ASP A 117 -5.11 -14.53 15.67
C ASP A 117 -4.53 -14.19 17.05
N SER A 118 -5.39 -14.17 18.06
CA SER A 118 -5.01 -13.92 19.45
C SER A 118 -3.97 -14.91 20.00
N GLU A 119 -3.89 -16.12 19.48
CA GLU A 119 -2.90 -17.13 19.89
C GLU A 119 -1.48 -16.77 19.43
N ASN A 120 -1.35 -15.96 18.37
CA ASN A 120 -0.06 -15.46 17.88
C ASN A 120 0.41 -14.20 18.64
N THR A 121 -0.31 -13.79 19.69
CA THR A 121 -0.03 -12.62 20.55
C THR A 121 0.17 -11.29 19.82
N PRO A 122 -0.69 -10.92 18.84
CA PRO A 122 -0.51 -9.73 18.01
C PRO A 122 -0.30 -8.47 18.83
N GLY A 123 0.79 -7.75 18.57
CA GLY A 123 1.11 -6.51 19.26
C GLY A 123 1.59 -5.42 18.32
N LEU A 124 0.99 -4.22 18.40
CA LEU A 124 1.39 -3.06 17.57
C LEU A 124 2.90 -2.76 17.68
N ALA A 125 3.48 -2.92 18.88
CA ALA A 125 4.89 -2.68 19.13
C ALA A 125 5.83 -3.73 18.51
N ILE A 126 5.30 -4.92 18.21
CA ILE A 126 6.04 -6.07 17.70
C ILE A 126 5.84 -6.21 16.18
N GLY A 127 4.72 -5.69 15.66
CA GLY A 127 4.44 -5.64 14.23
C GLY A 127 4.32 -7.04 13.64
N PHE A 128 4.88 -7.21 12.44
CA PHE A 128 4.85 -8.48 11.72
C PHE A 128 5.81 -9.55 12.28
N SER A 129 6.72 -9.22 13.19
CA SER A 129 7.75 -10.16 13.66
C SER A 129 7.22 -11.39 14.41
N GLN A 130 5.93 -11.41 14.75
CA GLN A 130 5.25 -12.57 15.36
C GLN A 130 4.82 -13.63 14.38
N VAL A 131 4.56 -13.23 13.13
CA VAL A 131 3.97 -14.12 12.11
C VAL A 131 4.85 -14.21 10.87
N ALA A 132 5.70 -13.21 10.62
CA ALA A 132 6.55 -13.14 9.45
C ALA A 132 7.98 -13.58 9.77
N ASN A 133 8.55 -14.35 8.84
CA ASN A 133 9.97 -14.66 8.82
C ASN A 133 10.75 -13.41 8.43
N THR A 134 11.38 -12.79 9.43
CA THR A 134 12.03 -11.49 9.29
C THR A 134 13.35 -11.51 8.50
N ASP A 135 13.89 -12.70 8.19
CA ASP A 135 15.00 -12.86 7.24
C ASP A 135 14.53 -12.75 5.78
N LYS A 136 13.21 -12.71 5.55
CA LYS A 136 12.60 -12.57 4.24
C LYS A 136 11.81 -11.26 4.11
N PRO A 137 11.55 -10.80 2.87
CA PRO A 137 10.84 -9.55 2.66
C PRO A 137 9.41 -9.55 3.20
N ILE A 138 9.01 -8.41 3.77
CA ILE A 138 7.63 -8.05 4.08
C ILE A 138 7.26 -6.90 3.15
N VAL A 139 6.25 -7.07 2.30
CA VAL A 139 5.92 -6.15 1.22
C VAL A 139 4.50 -5.63 1.40
N LYS A 140 4.32 -4.32 1.47
CA LYS A 140 3.01 -3.67 1.53
C LYS A 140 2.65 -3.12 0.17
N TYR A 141 1.43 -3.40 -0.28
CA TYR A 141 0.79 -2.72 -1.39
C TYR A 141 -0.24 -1.72 -0.86
N LEU A 142 -0.14 -0.48 -1.32
CA LEU A 142 -1.10 0.59 -1.08
C LEU A 142 -1.89 0.83 -2.37
N LEU A 143 -3.21 0.65 -2.31
CA LEU A 143 -4.12 0.74 -3.45
C LEU A 143 -4.65 2.17 -3.53
N ALA A 144 -4.30 2.92 -4.58
CA ALA A 144 -4.73 4.32 -4.72
C ALA A 144 -5.97 4.49 -5.60
N ASP A 145 -6.71 5.57 -5.36
CA ASP A 145 -7.96 5.93 -6.06
C ASP A 145 -7.79 6.33 -7.53
N ASN A 146 -6.54 6.49 -7.99
CA ASN A 146 -6.19 6.64 -9.41
C ASN A 146 -5.90 5.30 -10.12
N GLY A 147 -6.05 4.17 -9.42
CA GLY A 147 -5.78 2.83 -9.92
C GLY A 147 -4.31 2.41 -9.91
N VAL A 148 -3.42 3.19 -9.29
CA VAL A 148 -2.01 2.84 -9.12
C VAL A 148 -1.82 2.05 -7.83
N VAL A 149 -1.13 0.92 -7.94
CA VAL A 149 -0.59 0.18 -6.79
C VAL A 149 0.80 0.72 -6.45
N TYR A 150 0.97 1.16 -5.22
CA TYR A 150 2.26 1.56 -4.67
C TYR A 150 2.81 0.46 -3.76
N GLU A 151 4.13 0.29 -3.74
CA GLU A 151 4.82 -0.79 -3.01
C GLU A 151 5.82 -0.23 -2.01
N TYR A 152 5.90 -0.88 -0.85
CA TYR A 152 6.85 -0.57 0.20
C TYR A 152 7.42 -1.85 0.85
N ASN A 153 8.73 -1.87 1.09
CA ASN A 153 9.41 -2.97 1.80
C ASN A 153 9.50 -2.62 3.29
N SER A 154 8.74 -3.33 4.11
CA SER A 154 8.65 -3.13 5.56
C SER A 154 9.84 -3.73 6.29
N ASN A 155 10.27 -3.08 7.37
CA ASN A 155 11.26 -3.62 8.28
C ASN A 155 10.63 -4.55 9.31
N VAL A 156 9.40 -4.25 9.77
CA VAL A 156 8.45 -5.16 10.47
C VAL A 156 7.26 -4.38 11.05
N ALA A 157 7.35 -3.05 11.22
CA ALA A 157 6.31 -2.32 11.92
C ALA A 157 5.09 -2.09 11.02
N PHE A 158 3.91 -2.13 11.62
CA PHE A 158 2.66 -1.88 10.90
C PHE A 158 2.58 -0.46 10.31
N SER A 159 3.21 0.51 10.97
CA SER A 159 3.29 1.89 10.50
C SER A 159 4.48 2.17 9.57
N ASP A 160 5.35 1.19 9.27
CA ASP A 160 6.45 1.43 8.32
C ASP A 160 5.89 1.90 6.96
N GLY A 161 6.51 2.92 6.38
CA GLY A 161 6.11 3.59 5.15
C GLY A 161 5.09 4.71 5.36
N PHE A 162 4.56 4.87 6.58
CA PHE A 162 3.52 5.85 6.90
C PHE A 162 4.00 6.83 7.95
N TYR A 163 3.53 8.07 7.83
CA TYR A 163 3.81 9.11 8.81
C TYR A 163 2.58 9.98 9.05
N VAL A 164 2.60 10.75 10.13
CA VAL A 164 1.50 11.62 10.54
C VAL A 164 1.89 13.08 10.32
N THR A 165 0.98 13.90 9.81
CA THR A 165 1.17 15.36 9.82
C THR A 165 1.12 15.89 11.27
N ASP A 166 1.54 17.14 11.48
CA ASP A 166 1.33 17.79 12.78
C ASP A 166 -0.17 18.09 13.04
N ASP A 167 -0.48 18.66 14.21
CA ASP A 167 -1.86 18.98 14.60
C ASP A 167 -2.48 20.15 13.81
N GLU A 168 -1.69 20.80 12.95
CA GLU A 168 -2.08 21.86 12.03
C GLU A 168 -2.18 21.36 10.57
N GLY A 169 -1.76 20.12 10.29
CA GLY A 169 -1.79 19.51 8.96
C GLY A 169 -0.53 19.71 8.12
N ASN A 170 0.59 20.16 8.70
CA ASN A 170 1.85 20.35 7.98
C ASN A 170 2.69 19.06 7.89
N PHE A 171 3.50 18.97 6.83
CA PHE A 171 4.40 17.84 6.55
C PHE A 171 5.84 18.12 7.02
N ASP A 172 5.99 18.66 8.23
CA ASP A 172 7.26 19.27 8.68
C ASP A 172 8.39 18.27 8.94
N TYR A 173 8.08 16.98 9.03
CA TYR A 173 9.06 15.95 9.33
C TYR A 173 8.76 14.63 8.64
N TRP A 174 9.82 14.01 8.12
CA TRP A 174 9.85 12.65 7.60
C TRP A 174 11.13 11.99 8.13
N PRO A 175 11.06 10.90 8.92
CA PRO A 175 12.24 10.23 9.45
C PRO A 175 13.14 9.67 8.35
N ASP A 176 14.46 9.73 8.53
CA ASP A 176 15.43 9.17 7.58
C ASP A 176 15.31 7.64 7.47
N GLU A 177 14.80 6.98 8.51
CA GLU A 177 14.55 5.53 8.54
C GLU A 177 13.33 5.13 7.68
N GLN A 178 12.43 6.07 7.41
CA GLN A 178 11.26 5.84 6.57
C GLN A 178 11.63 5.99 5.09
N LYS A 179 11.30 4.97 4.30
CA LYS A 179 11.48 5.03 2.85
C LYS A 179 10.18 5.47 2.18
N PRO A 180 10.25 6.17 1.04
CA PRO A 180 9.05 6.43 0.25
C PRO A 180 8.52 5.14 -0.36
N PHE A 181 7.21 5.09 -0.57
CA PHE A 181 6.55 4.14 -1.47
C PHE A 181 7.00 4.41 -2.91
N LYS A 182 7.19 3.35 -3.69
CA LYS A 182 7.41 3.42 -5.14
C LYS A 182 6.16 2.92 -5.87
N VAL A 183 5.99 3.28 -7.14
CA VAL A 183 5.01 2.59 -7.98
C VAL A 183 5.42 1.12 -8.10
N SER A 184 4.48 0.19 -7.86
CA SER A 184 4.79 -1.24 -7.98
C SER A 184 5.06 -1.61 -9.44
N GLU A 185 6.08 -2.43 -9.64
CA GLU A 185 6.41 -3.01 -10.96
C GLU A 185 5.55 -4.24 -11.28
N ASP A 186 4.73 -4.71 -10.33
CA ASP A 186 3.79 -5.81 -10.50
C ASP A 186 2.63 -5.39 -11.41
N ARG A 187 2.77 -5.69 -12.71
CA ARG A 187 1.77 -5.33 -13.72
C ARG A 187 0.43 -6.00 -13.49
N ASP A 188 0.43 -7.24 -12.98
CA ASP A 188 -0.81 -7.97 -12.73
C ASP A 188 -1.59 -7.28 -11.59
N ALA A 189 -0.89 -6.78 -10.57
CA ALA A 189 -1.50 -5.97 -9.51
C ALA A 189 -2.05 -4.64 -10.03
N GLN A 190 -1.30 -3.93 -10.87
CA GLN A 190 -1.78 -2.68 -11.49
C GLN A 190 -3.07 -2.92 -12.30
N GLU A 191 -3.06 -3.91 -13.18
CA GLU A 191 -4.21 -4.27 -14.03
C GLU A 191 -5.41 -4.72 -13.20
N LYS A 192 -5.17 -5.49 -12.12
CA LYS A 192 -6.24 -5.96 -11.25
C LYS A 192 -6.91 -4.81 -10.51
N LEU A 193 -6.15 -3.88 -9.93
CA LEU A 193 -6.74 -2.73 -9.24
C LEU A 193 -7.56 -1.89 -10.21
N LEU A 194 -7.01 -1.58 -11.39
CA LEU A 194 -7.74 -0.84 -12.42
C LEU A 194 -9.07 -1.50 -12.81
N LYS A 195 -9.05 -2.84 -12.98
CA LYS A 195 -10.26 -3.61 -13.26
C LYS A 195 -11.27 -3.49 -12.12
N ILE A 196 -10.86 -3.69 -10.87
CA ILE A 196 -11.77 -3.58 -9.71
C ILE A 196 -12.37 -2.18 -9.68
N LEU A 197 -11.56 -1.11 -9.73
CA LEU A 197 -12.07 0.26 -9.66
C LEU A 197 -13.05 0.60 -10.79
N SER A 198 -12.91 -0.02 -11.96
CA SER A 198 -13.85 0.18 -13.08
C SER A 198 -15.26 -0.32 -12.80
N ASP A 199 -15.42 -1.32 -11.91
CA ASP A 199 -16.73 -1.84 -11.50
C ASP A 199 -17.44 -0.90 -10.50
N TYR A 200 -16.72 0.08 -9.95
CA TYR A 200 -17.21 1.05 -8.98
C TYR A 200 -17.32 2.47 -9.56
N ASN A 201 -17.09 2.68 -10.86
CA ASN A 201 -17.10 3.99 -11.50
C ASN A 201 -18.36 4.25 -12.34
#